data_AF-A0A963LQF1-F1
#
_entry.id   AF-A0A963LQF1-F1
#
_cell.length_a   1.000
_cell.length_b   1.000
_cell.length_c   1.000
_cell.angle_alpha   90.00
_cell.angle_beta   90.00
_cell.angle_gamma   90.00
#
_symmetry.space_group_name_H-M   'P 1'
#
loop_
_entity.id
_entity.type
_entity.pdbx_description
1 polymer ?
#
loop_
_entity_poly.entity_id
_entity_poly.type
_entity_poly.pdbx_seq_one_letter_code
_entity_poly.pdbx_strand_id
1 'polypeptide(L)' 'MSYLVLARKYRPRHFGEMVGQEHVVRALTNALDTQRLHHAYLFTGTRGVGKTTVSR' A
#
# COMPACT_ATOMS: atom_id res chain seq x y z
N MET A 1 25.16 8.74 10.55
CA MET A 1 23.96 8.53 9.69
C MET A 1 24.31 7.55 8.60
N SER A 2 23.69 6.37 8.57
CA SER A 2 23.91 5.41 7.49
C SER A 2 23.14 5.84 6.24
N TYR A 3 23.74 5.63 5.07
CA TYR A 3 23.08 5.88 3.79
C TYR A 3 21.86 4.98 3.62
N LEU A 4 20.70 5.57 3.31
CA LEU A 4 19.47 4.83 3.01
C LEU A 4 19.18 4.93 1.51
N VAL A 5 19.05 3.78 0.86
CA VAL A 5 18.66 3.70 -0.55
C VAL A 5 17.31 4.39 -0.79
N LEU A 6 17.19 5.12 -1.92
CA LEU A 6 16.00 5.93 -2.24
C LEU A 6 14.70 5.11 -2.21
N ALA A 7 14.75 3.87 -2.72
CA ALA A 7 13.60 2.95 -2.72
C ALA A 7 13.06 2.62 -1.32
N ARG A 8 13.88 2.77 -0.27
CA ARG A 8 13.45 2.63 1.12
C ARG A 8 13.08 3.98 1.74
N LYS A 9 13.82 5.05 1.39
CA LYS A 9 13.58 6.41 1.90
C LYS A 9 12.21 6.93 1.52
N TYR A 10 11.78 6.71 0.27
CA TYR A 10 10.52 7.21 -0.28
C TYR A 10 9.41 6.15 -0.34
N ARG A 11 9.54 5.06 0.43
CA ARG A 11 8.47 4.06 0.49
C ARG A 11 7.24 4.69 1.18
N PRO A 12 6.07 4.75 0.52
CA PRO A 12 4.85 5.34 1.09
C PRO A 12 4.51 4.79 2.47
N ARG A 13 4.06 5.67 3.36
CA ARG A 13 3.58 5.36 4.72
C ARG A 13 2.08 5.57 4.87
N HIS A 14 1.49 6.38 4.00
CA HIS A 14 0.06 6.64 3.97
C HIS A 14 -0.52 6.35 2.60
N PHE A 15 -1.81 6.00 2.55
CA PHE A 15 -2.49 5.72 1.28
C PHE A 15 -2.51 6.91 0.32
N GLY A 16 -2.49 8.15 0.81
CA GLY A 16 -2.39 9.36 -0.03
C GLY A 16 -1.04 9.53 -0.73
N GLU A 17 0.01 8.82 -0.31
CA GLU A 17 1.33 8.86 -0.93
C GLU A 17 1.51 7.74 -1.99
N MET A 18 0.52 6.86 -2.14
CA MET A 18 0.54 5.78 -3.13
C MET A 18 0.21 6.32 -4.52
N VAL A 19 1.07 6.02 -5.50
CA VAL A 19 0.88 6.46 -6.89
C VAL A 19 0.33 5.32 -7.74
N GLY A 20 -0.71 5.58 -8.54
CA GLY A 20 -1.23 4.67 -9.57
C GLY A 20 -2.05 3.47 -9.09
N GLN A 21 -2.34 3.39 -7.78
CA GLN A 21 -3.10 2.27 -7.16
C GLN A 21 -4.46 2.74 -6.59
N GLU A 22 -5.08 3.73 -7.23
CA GLU A 22 -6.29 4.41 -6.74
C GLU A 22 -7.44 3.45 -6.44
N HIS A 23 -7.67 2.45 -7.29
CA HIS A 23 -8.72 1.46 -7.10
C HIS A 23 -8.49 0.60 -5.85
N VAL A 24 -7.24 0.20 -5.61
CA VAL A 24 -6.88 -0.63 -4.44
C VAL A 24 -7.00 0.19 -3.16
N VAL A 25 -6.46 1.40 -3.17
CA VAL A 25 -6.55 2.32 -2.03
C VAL A 25 -8.01 2.60 -1.69
N ARG A 26 -8.85 2.94 -2.68
CA ARG A 26 -10.27 3.22 -2.47
C ARG A 26 -11.01 2.01 -1.89
N ALA A 27 -10.75 0.81 -2.38
CA ALA A 27 -11.38 -0.40 -1.86
C ALA A 27 -11.02 -0.66 -0.38
N LEU A 28 -9.74 -0.49 -0.02
CA LEU A 28 -9.28 -0.66 1.36
C LEU A 28 -9.81 0.44 2.29
N THR A 29 -9.78 1.70 1.87
CA THR A 29 -10.36 2.81 2.64
C THR A 29 -11.84 2.58 2.89
N ASN A 30 -12.61 2.21 1.87
CA ASN A 30 -14.03 1.91 2.03
C ASN A 30 -14.29 0.74 2.99
N ALA A 31 -13.48 -0.32 2.92
CA ALA A 31 -13.62 -1.48 3.82
C ALA A 31 -13.33 -1.11 5.28
N LEU A 32 -12.36 -0.23 5.52
CA LEU A 32 -12.05 0.33 6.83
C LEU A 32 -13.19 1.22 7.34
N ASP A 33 -13.66 2.17 6.52
CA ASP A 33 -14.72 3.12 6.90
C ASP A 33 -16.04 2.40 7.21
N THR A 34 -16.36 1.36 6.44
CA THR A 34 -17.59 0.57 6.62
C THR A 34 -17.44 -0.57 7.63
N GLN A 35 -16.27 -0.74 8.24
CA GLN A 35 -15.95 -1.85 9.15
C GLN A 35 -16.21 -3.25 8.55
N ARG A 36 -16.04 -3.38 7.23
CA ARG A 36 -16.21 -4.62 6.46
C ARG A 36 -14.87 -5.17 6.01
N LEU A 37 -14.03 -5.50 6.99
CA LEU A 37 -12.71 -6.07 6.74
C LEU A 37 -12.81 -7.58 6.48
N HIS A 38 -12.15 -8.04 5.42
CA HIS A 38 -12.01 -9.46 5.16
C HIS A 38 -10.92 -10.06 6.04
N HIS A 39 -11.05 -11.34 6.39
CA HIS A 39 -10.06 -12.07 7.17
C HIS A 39 -8.71 -12.21 6.45
N ALA A 40 -8.70 -12.14 5.13
CA ALA A 40 -7.50 -12.28 4.32
C ALA A 40 -7.56 -11.38 3.08
N TYR A 41 -6.40 -10.83 2.71
CA TYR A 41 -6.20 -10.04 1.50
C TYR A 41 -5.02 -10.61 0.72
N LEU A 42 -5.20 -10.82 -0.59
CA LEU A 42 -4.14 -11.27 -1.49
C LEU A 42 -3.78 -10.12 -2.45
N PHE A 43 -2.56 -9.60 -2.32
CA PHE A 43 -2.03 -8.57 -3.21
C PHE A 43 -1.12 -9.21 -4.27
N THR A 44 -1.50 -9.11 -5.55
CA THR A 44 -0.77 -9.71 -6.68
C THR A 44 -0.18 -8.64 -7.61
N GLY A 45 0.73 -9.03 -8.52
CA GLY A 45 1.37 -8.12 -9.50
C GLY A 45 2.90 -8.20 -9.55
N THR A 46 3.50 -7.50 -10.52
CA THR A 46 4.96 -7.53 -10.80
C THR A 46 5.81 -6.94 -9.66
N ARG A 47 7.13 -7.19 -9.66
CA ARG A 47 8.04 -6.69 -8.63
C ARG A 47 8.04 -5.15 -8.61
N GLY A 48 8.03 -4.56 -7.41
CA GLY A 48 8.16 -3.10 -7.24
C GLY A 48 6.86 -2.29 -7.27
N VAL A 49 5.71 -2.90 -7.61
CA VAL A 49 4.41 -2.19 -7.76
C VAL A 49 3.73 -1.77 -6.44
N GLY A 50 4.39 -1.93 -5.30
CA GLY A 50 3.85 -1.48 -4.00
C GLY A 50 3.03 -2.50 -3.21
N LYS A 51 2.92 -3.76 -3.64
CA LYS A 51 2.15 -4.82 -2.93
C LYS A 51 2.42 -4.86 -1.42
N THR A 52 3.68 -5.09 -1.05
CA THR A 52 4.11 -5.14 0.36
C THR A 52 4.09 -3.78 1.06
N THR A 53 3.97 -2.68 0.31
CA THR A 53 3.82 -1.34 0.90
C THR A 53 2.38 -1.13 1.33
N VAL A 54 1.42 -1.54 0.51
CA VAL A 54 -0.02 -1.45 0.82
C VAL A 54 -0.43 -2.38 1.96
N SER A 55 0.19 -3.56 2.06
CA SER A 55 -0.12 -4.52 3.14
C SER A 55 0.44 -4.17 4.52
N ARG A 56 1.24 -3.10 4.63
CA ARG A 56 1.84 -2.67 5.90
C ARG A 56 0.88 -1.72 6.60
#